data_AF-A0A432WJE5-F1
#
_entry.id   AF-A0A432WJE5-F1
#
_cell.length_a   1.000
_cell.length_b   1.000
_cell.length_c   1.000
_cell.angle_alpha   90.00
_cell.angle_beta   90.00
_cell.angle_gamma   90.00
#
_symmetry.space_group_name_H-M   'P 1'
#
loop_
_entity.id
_entity.type
_entity.pdbx_description
1 polymer ?
#
loop_
_entity_poly.entity_id
_entity_poly.type
_entity_poly.pdbx_seq_one_letter_code
_entity_poly.pdbx_strand_id
1 'polypeptide(L)'
;MWLANAVGKIPFWIRVTFVVAIFSILLVMSGPVIFNHVGFFLVLLFLLFFDRIVARTEHKSVYVEDVIEAVQLEGGRLRILGESIEANQVQRIAIGSNGEQGYLQFPFNPKFRVRLLFPADQVGQLSLHLKRLLPNIILVE
;
A
#
# COMPACT_ATOMS: atom_id res chain seq x y z
N MET A 1 1.79 11.48 -6.13
CA MET A 1 2.40 10.12 -5.99
C MET A 1 3.79 9.99 -6.62
N TRP A 2 4.19 10.81 -7.61
CA TRP A 2 5.51 10.69 -8.26
C TRP A 2 6.71 11.00 -7.34
N LEU A 3 6.59 12.03 -6.48
CA LEU A 3 7.64 12.45 -5.53
C LEU A 3 7.96 11.39 -4.46
N ALA A 4 6.96 10.66 -3.97
CA ALA A 4 7.15 9.62 -2.96
C ALA A 4 7.98 8.44 -3.47
N ASN A 5 7.74 8.02 -4.73
CA ASN A 5 8.44 6.91 -5.36
C ASN A 5 9.92 7.26 -5.69
N ALA A 6 10.22 8.54 -5.93
CA ALA A 6 11.59 9.01 -6.12
C ALA A 6 12.36 9.10 -4.79
N VAL A 7 11.75 9.65 -3.74
CA VAL A 7 12.40 9.82 -2.42
C VAL A 7 12.62 8.48 -1.72
N GLY A 8 11.71 7.51 -1.90
CA GLY A 8 11.84 6.16 -1.35
C GLY A 8 13.06 5.38 -1.84
N LYS A 9 13.56 5.70 -3.05
CA LYS A 9 14.75 5.06 -3.65
C LYS A 9 16.09 5.61 -3.14
N ILE A 10 16.06 6.72 -2.38
CA ILE A 10 17.28 7.31 -1.83
C ILE A 10 17.78 6.41 -0.69
N PRO A 11 19.02 5.89 -0.74
CA PRO A 11 19.56 5.05 0.33
C PRO A 11 19.66 5.83 1.64
N PHE A 12 19.42 5.13 2.76
CA PHE A 12 19.34 5.73 4.09
C PHE A 12 20.56 6.61 4.43
N TRP A 13 21.77 6.17 4.07
CA TRP A 13 23.01 6.92 4.31
C TRP A 13 23.02 8.31 3.67
N ILE A 14 22.47 8.45 2.46
CA ILE A 14 22.39 9.77 1.79
C ILE A 14 21.42 10.69 2.54
N ARG A 15 20.32 10.15 3.08
CA ARG A 15 19.37 10.93 3.88
C ARG A 15 19.97 11.38 5.21
N VAL A 16 20.73 10.50 5.86
CA VAL A 16 21.49 10.84 7.08
C VAL A 16 22.45 11.99 6.79
N THR A 17 23.26 11.88 5.73
CA THR A 17 24.20 12.95 5.34
C THR A 17 23.48 14.27 5.08
N PHE A 18 22.33 14.23 4.42
CA PHE A 18 21.53 15.42 4.14
C PHE A 18 20.97 16.07 5.42
N VAL A 19 20.46 15.25 6.33
CA VAL A 19 19.96 15.69 7.64
C VAL A 19 21.09 16.29 8.50
N VAL A 20 22.27 15.67 8.49
CA VAL A 20 23.46 16.18 9.19
C VAL A 20 23.93 17.50 8.57
N ALA A 21 23.92 17.63 7.24
CA ALA A 21 24.29 18.87 6.56
C ALA A 21 23.33 20.02 6.91
N ILE A 22 22.02 19.79 6.84
CA ILE A 22 20.99 20.77 7.22
C ILE A 22 21.15 21.17 8.69
N PHE A 23 21.32 20.18 9.58
CA PHE A 23 21.52 20.42 11.00
C PHE A 23 22.76 21.27 11.27
N SER A 24 23.88 20.96 10.60
CA SER A 24 25.15 21.67 10.76
C SER A 24 25.05 23.12 10.27
N ILE A 25 24.45 23.36 9.09
CA ILE A 25 24.24 24.71 8.54
C ILE A 25 23.40 25.54 9.51
N LEU A 26 22.30 24.97 10.00
CA LEU A 26 21.41 25.66 10.92
C LEU A 26 22.09 25.93 12.26
N LEU A 27 22.88 24.99 12.78
CA LEU A 27 23.65 25.19 14.01
C LEU A 27 24.67 26.33 13.87
N VAL A 28 25.27 26.50 12.69
CA VAL A 28 26.16 27.64 12.40
C VAL A 28 25.39 28.96 12.33
N MET A 29 24.19 28.97 11.74
CA MET A 29 23.41 30.20 11.57
C MET A 29 22.67 30.66 12.84
N SER A 30 22.07 29.73 13.57
CA SER A 30 21.17 30.03 14.70
C SER A 30 21.75 29.60 16.06
N GLY A 31 22.93 28.99 16.08
CA GLY A 31 23.62 28.58 17.29
C GLY A 31 22.82 27.57 18.13
N PRO A 32 22.98 27.57 19.46
CA PRO A 32 22.33 26.60 20.35
C PRO A 32 20.81 26.78 20.48
N VAL A 33 20.21 27.84 19.93
CA VAL A 33 18.77 28.13 20.05
C VAL A 33 17.90 27.07 19.35
N ILE A 34 18.47 26.35 18.37
CA ILE A 34 17.81 25.26 17.65
C ILE A 34 17.40 24.11 18.56
N PHE A 35 18.12 23.86 19.66
CA PHE A 35 17.78 22.76 20.57
C PHE A 35 16.43 22.96 21.26
N ASN A 36 15.93 24.20 21.34
CA ASN A 36 14.63 24.50 21.93
C ASN A 36 13.46 24.24 20.96
N HIS A 37 13.73 23.96 19.68
CA HIS A 37 12.69 23.82 18.65
C HIS A 37 12.32 22.35 18.45
N VAL A 38 11.39 21.85 19.25
CA VAL A 38 10.86 20.47 19.16
C VAL A 38 10.31 20.14 17.76
N GLY A 39 9.68 21.11 17.10
CA GLY A 39 9.17 20.95 15.73
C GLY A 39 10.27 20.66 14.70
N PHE A 40 11.47 21.20 14.90
CA PHE A 40 12.61 20.97 14.00
C PHE A 40 13.11 19.53 14.06
N PHE A 41 13.22 18.97 15.26
CA PHE A 41 13.56 17.55 15.43
C PHE A 41 12.51 16.63 14.79
N LEU A 42 11.24 17.02 14.84
CA LEU A 42 10.15 16.28 14.22
C LEU A 42 10.29 16.25 12.68
N VAL A 43 10.70 17.37 12.07
CA VAL A 43 10.95 17.48 10.63
C VAL A 43 12.17 16.64 10.20
N LEU A 44 13.25 16.66 10.98
CA LEU A 44 14.43 15.84 10.70
C LEU A 44 14.12 14.33 10.80
N LEU A 45 13.34 13.95 11.82
CA LEU A 45 12.89 12.58 12.00
C LEU A 45 12.00 12.14 10.82
N PHE A 46 11.10 13.03 10.38
CA PHE A 46 10.27 12.79 9.21
C PHE A 46 11.10 12.60 7.94
N LEU A 47 12.14 13.41 7.71
CA LEU A 47 13.06 13.27 6.57
C LEU A 47 13.83 11.94 6.59
N LEU A 48 14.26 11.47 7.77
CA LEU A 48 14.95 10.19 7.93
C LEU A 48 14.06 8.99 7.62
N PHE A 49 12.82 9.01 8.12
CA PHE A 49 11.89 7.88 8.08
C PHE A 49 10.73 8.04 7.10
N PHE A 50 10.84 9.00 6.18
CA PHE A 50 9.79 9.35 5.22
C PHE A 50 9.27 8.13 4.45
N ASP A 51 10.19 7.29 3.98
CA ASP A 51 9.85 6.06 3.26
C ASP A 51 9.10 5.05 4.12
N ARG A 52 9.43 4.85 5.40
CA ARG A 52 8.69 3.92 6.27
C ARG A 52 7.30 4.42 6.60
N ILE A 53 7.13 5.73 6.71
CA ILE A 53 5.85 6.38 6.95
C ILE A 53 4.97 6.26 5.70
N VAL A 54 5.55 6.48 4.51
CA VAL A 54 4.81 6.48 3.24
C VAL A 54 4.66 5.07 2.64
N ALA A 55 5.64 4.18 2.74
CA ALA A 55 5.54 2.79 2.24
C ALA A 55 4.45 1.99 2.97
N ARG A 56 4.10 2.37 4.21
CA ARG A 56 2.90 1.84 4.88
C ARG A 56 1.57 2.24 4.20
N THR A 57 1.59 3.05 3.14
CA THR A 57 0.39 3.40 2.36
C THR A 57 0.38 2.81 0.96
N GLU A 58 1.47 2.16 0.52
CA GLU A 58 1.52 1.50 -0.78
C GLU A 58 0.85 0.12 -0.69
N HIS A 59 -0.27 -0.03 -1.39
CA HIS A 59 -0.85 -1.35 -1.65
C HIS A 59 0.07 -2.05 -2.64
N LYS A 60 0.48 -3.28 -2.33
CA LYS A 60 1.31 -4.08 -3.23
C LYS A 60 0.43 -4.45 -4.43
N SER A 61 0.69 -3.82 -5.57
CA SER A 61 0.01 -4.17 -6.83
C SER A 61 0.67 -5.39 -7.44
N VAL A 62 -0.07 -6.48 -7.60
CA VAL A 62 0.41 -7.70 -8.25
C VAL A 62 -0.43 -7.97 -9.48
N TYR A 63 0.22 -8.09 -10.63
CA TYR A 63 -0.44 -8.50 -11.87
C TYR A 63 -0.53 -10.02 -11.94
N VAL A 64 -1.69 -10.54 -12.31
CA VAL A 64 -1.95 -11.96 -12.47
C VAL A 64 -2.64 -12.19 -13.81
N GLU A 65 -2.13 -13.15 -14.59
CA GLU A 65 -2.73 -13.52 -15.87
C GLU A 65 -4.09 -14.21 -15.69
N ASP A 66 -4.23 -15.07 -14.67
CA ASP A 66 -5.49 -15.70 -14.27
C ASP A 66 -5.83 -15.36 -12.81
N VAL A 67 -6.75 -14.41 -12.63
CA VAL A 67 -7.18 -13.98 -11.29
C VAL A 67 -8.09 -15.00 -10.60
N ILE A 68 -8.78 -15.85 -11.37
CA ILE A 68 -9.72 -16.83 -10.83
C ILE A 68 -8.94 -17.93 -10.11
N GLU A 69 -7.86 -18.42 -10.72
CA GLU A 69 -7.00 -19.41 -10.07
C GLU A 69 -6.32 -18.84 -8.82
N ALA A 70 -5.98 -17.55 -8.85
CA ALA A 70 -5.34 -16.88 -7.73
C ALA A 70 -6.26 -16.64 -6.52
N VAL A 71 -7.59 -16.67 -6.70
CA VAL A 71 -8.58 -16.43 -5.64
C VAL A 71 -9.27 -17.74 -5.29
N GLN A 72 -8.89 -18.34 -4.17
CA GLN A 72 -9.40 -19.64 -3.74
C GLN A 72 -10.03 -19.55 -2.34
N LEU A 73 -11.02 -20.39 -2.07
CA LEU A 73 -11.60 -20.54 -0.73
C LEU A 73 -11.16 -21.87 -0.14
N GLU A 74 -10.25 -21.84 0.84
CA GLU A 74 -9.76 -23.04 1.53
C GLU A 74 -10.08 -22.93 3.03
N GLY A 75 -10.82 -23.91 3.57
CA GLY A 75 -11.06 -24.00 5.02
C GLY A 75 -11.74 -22.76 5.65
N GLY A 76 -12.61 -22.07 4.90
CA GLY A 76 -13.28 -20.86 5.36
C GLY A 76 -12.42 -19.59 5.30
N ARG A 77 -11.25 -19.65 4.65
CA ARG A 77 -10.39 -18.50 4.37
C ARG A 77 -10.30 -18.26 2.87
N LEU A 78 -10.44 -17.01 2.48
CA LEU A 78 -10.16 -16.55 1.12
C LEU A 78 -8.65 -16.38 0.99
N ARG A 79 -8.04 -17.16 0.10
CA ARG A 79 -6.60 -17.14 -0.20
C ARG A 79 -6.37 -16.44 -1.53
N ILE A 80 -5.44 -15.50 -1.52
CA ILE A 80 -5.08 -14.69 -2.69
C ILE A 80 -3.56 -14.57 -2.76
N LEU A 81 -2.95 -15.15 -3.79
CA LEU A 81 -1.50 -15.10 -4.04
C LEU A 81 -0.62 -15.41 -2.80
N GLY A 82 -1.12 -16.27 -1.91
CA GLY A 82 -0.41 -16.67 -0.68
C GLY A 82 -0.79 -15.88 0.58
N GLU A 83 -1.52 -14.77 0.49
CA GLU A 83 -2.16 -14.15 1.65
C GLU A 83 -3.53 -14.79 1.91
N SER A 84 -3.91 -14.98 3.17
CA SER A 84 -5.19 -15.57 3.55
C SER A 84 -5.97 -14.63 4.45
N ILE A 85 -7.26 -14.45 4.17
CA ILE A 85 -8.18 -13.68 5.00
C ILE A 85 -9.39 -14.53 5.37
N GLU A 86 -9.89 -14.38 6.59
CA GLU A 86 -11.10 -15.13 6.98
C GLU A 86 -12.29 -14.64 6.18
N ALA A 87 -13.06 -15.56 5.60
CA ALA A 87 -14.18 -15.24 4.72
C ALA A 87 -15.24 -14.36 5.40
N ASN A 88 -15.44 -14.55 6.71
CA ASN A 88 -16.34 -13.73 7.54
C ASN A 88 -15.87 -12.28 7.74
N GLN A 89 -14.57 -11.99 7.58
CA GLN A 89 -13.99 -10.66 7.69
C GLN A 89 -14.02 -9.90 6.37
N VAL A 90 -14.30 -10.59 5.26
CA VAL A 90 -14.43 -9.99 3.93
C VAL A 90 -15.86 -9.50 3.77
N GLN A 91 -16.10 -8.22 4.06
CA GLN A 91 -17.45 -7.62 3.92
C GLN A 91 -17.63 -6.94 2.57
N ARG A 92 -16.59 -6.29 2.08
CA ARG A 92 -16.62 -5.43 0.89
C ARG A 92 -15.37 -5.64 0.06
N ILE A 93 -15.57 -5.95 -1.21
CA ILE A 93 -14.50 -6.16 -2.18
C ILE A 93 -14.73 -5.15 -3.31
N ALA A 94 -13.70 -4.36 -3.61
CA ALA A 94 -13.72 -3.45 -4.74
C ALA A 94 -13.25 -4.19 -5.99
N ILE A 95 -14.08 -4.24 -7.02
CA ILE A 95 -13.78 -4.88 -8.30
C ILE A 95 -14.23 -3.98 -9.44
N GLY A 96 -13.34 -3.72 -10.39
CA GLY A 96 -13.68 -2.90 -11.55
C GLY A 96 -12.64 -3.03 -12.65
N SER A 97 -12.83 -2.28 -13.73
CA SER A 97 -11.86 -2.18 -14.81
C SER A 97 -11.48 -0.72 -15.06
N ASN A 98 -10.24 -0.52 -15.47
CA ASN A 98 -9.74 0.76 -15.94
C ASN A 98 -8.97 0.52 -17.24
N GLY A 99 -9.62 0.78 -18.38
CA GLY A 99 -9.10 0.43 -19.70
C GLY A 99 -8.97 -1.08 -19.87
N GLU A 100 -7.77 -1.55 -20.25
CA GLU A 100 -7.48 -2.97 -20.51
C GLU A 100 -7.22 -3.80 -19.23
N GLN A 101 -7.16 -3.16 -18.06
CA GLN A 101 -6.82 -3.82 -16.79
C GLN A 101 -8.00 -3.79 -15.81
N GLY A 102 -8.36 -4.97 -15.31
CA GLY A 102 -9.20 -5.17 -14.13
C GLY A 102 -8.40 -4.96 -12.84
N TYR A 103 -9.09 -4.59 -11.77
CA TYR A 103 -8.53 -4.51 -10.42
C TYR A 103 -9.40 -5.23 -9.39
N LEU A 104 -8.74 -5.78 -8.36
CA LEU A 104 -9.37 -6.29 -7.14
C LEU A 104 -8.69 -5.65 -5.93
N GLN A 105 -9.47 -5.09 -5.02
CA GLN A 105 -8.97 -4.48 -3.81
C GLN A 105 -9.88 -4.75 -2.61
N PHE A 106 -9.30 -4.76 -1.41
CA PHE A 106 -9.98 -5.00 -0.14
C PHE A 106 -9.96 -3.74 0.73
N PRO A 107 -10.76 -2.70 0.40
CA PRO A 107 -10.63 -1.37 1.01
C PRO A 107 -10.88 -1.34 2.52
N PHE A 108 -11.65 -2.29 3.05
CA PHE A 108 -12.02 -2.35 4.47
C PHE A 108 -11.15 -3.31 5.29
N ASN A 109 -10.13 -3.92 4.69
CA ASN A 109 -9.26 -4.87 5.35
C ASN A 109 -7.82 -4.32 5.33
N PRO A 110 -7.46 -3.39 6.24
CA PRO A 110 -6.17 -2.67 6.20
C PRO A 110 -4.94 -3.57 6.43
N LYS A 111 -5.14 -4.80 6.91
CA LYS A 111 -4.11 -5.84 7.02
C LYS A 111 -3.85 -6.54 5.68
N PHE A 112 -4.81 -6.48 4.76
CA PHE A 112 -4.80 -7.15 3.47
C PHE A 112 -4.59 -6.10 2.38
N ARG A 113 -3.32 -5.82 2.08
CA ARG A 113 -2.91 -4.69 1.23
C ARG A 113 -2.54 -5.11 -0.19
N VAL A 114 -3.08 -6.23 -0.63
CA VAL A 114 -2.90 -6.72 -2.00
C VAL A 114 -3.92 -6.03 -2.89
N ARG A 115 -3.41 -5.37 -3.92
CA ARG A 115 -4.22 -4.92 -5.06
C ARG A 115 -3.89 -5.84 -6.22
N LEU A 116 -4.84 -6.64 -6.67
CA LEU A 116 -4.62 -7.44 -7.88
C LEU A 116 -4.93 -6.60 -9.10
N LEU A 117 -4.12 -6.79 -10.13
CA LEU A 117 -4.37 -6.31 -11.49
C LEU A 117 -4.45 -7.54 -12.40
N PHE A 118 -5.38 -7.55 -13.34
CA PHE A 118 -5.62 -8.70 -14.23
C PHE A 118 -6.27 -8.23 -15.53
N PRO A 119 -6.41 -9.07 -16.57
CA PRO A 119 -7.09 -8.68 -17.82
C PRO A 119 -8.55 -8.27 -17.58
N ALA A 120 -8.99 -7.13 -18.15
CA ALA A 120 -10.35 -6.60 -17.93
C ALA A 120 -11.48 -7.59 -18.28
N ASP A 121 -11.25 -8.47 -19.24
CA ASP A 121 -12.22 -9.48 -19.69
C ASP A 121 -12.63 -10.45 -18.57
N GLN A 122 -11.76 -10.64 -17.57
CA GLN A 122 -12.00 -11.56 -16.45
C GLN A 122 -12.82 -10.92 -15.31
N VAL A 123 -13.08 -9.60 -15.34
CA VAL A 123 -13.82 -8.90 -14.26
C VAL A 123 -15.20 -9.50 -14.04
N GLY A 124 -15.95 -9.74 -15.12
CA GLY A 124 -17.29 -10.32 -15.03
C GLY A 124 -17.27 -11.75 -14.46
N GLN A 125 -16.31 -12.56 -14.90
CA GLN A 125 -16.16 -13.93 -14.41
C GLN A 125 -15.73 -13.96 -12.95
N LEU A 126 -14.79 -13.09 -12.54
CA LEU A 126 -14.34 -12.96 -11.16
C LEU A 126 -15.47 -12.48 -10.24
N SER A 127 -16.28 -11.52 -10.67
CA SER A 127 -17.44 -11.03 -9.91
C SER A 127 -18.43 -12.17 -9.62
N LEU A 128 -18.75 -12.98 -10.63
CA LEU A 128 -19.61 -14.16 -10.48
C LEU A 128 -18.96 -15.24 -9.59
N HIS A 129 -17.66 -15.47 -9.76
CA HIS A 129 -16.91 -16.44 -8.95
C HIS A 129 -16.89 -16.04 -7.47
N LEU A 130 -16.60 -14.78 -7.16
CA LEU A 130 -16.62 -14.24 -5.81
C LEU A 130 -18.00 -14.31 -5.16
N LYS A 131 -19.08 -14.01 -5.90
CA LYS A 131 -20.46 -14.18 -5.39
C LYS A 131 -20.80 -15.64 -5.08
N ARG A 132 -20.24 -16.61 -5.82
CA ARG A 132 -20.43 -18.04 -5.53
C ARG A 132 -19.66 -18.46 -4.29
N LEU A 133 -18.42 -18.01 -4.14
CA LEU A 133 -17.58 -18.35 -2.99
C LEU A 133 -18.05 -17.67 -1.70
N LEU A 134 -18.51 -16.43 -1.81
CA LEU A 134 -18.88 -15.57 -0.69
C LEU A 134 -20.25 -14.92 -0.97
N PRO A 135 -21.37 -15.60 -0.70
CA PRO A 135 -22.70 -15.11 -1.06
C PRO A 135 -23.11 -13.80 -0.34
N ASN A 136 -22.46 -13.48 0.78
CA ASN A 136 -22.80 -12.33 1.63
C ASN A 136 -21.93 -11.08 1.39
N ILE A 137 -21.05 -11.08 0.39
CA ILE A 137 -20.17 -9.93 0.14
C ILE A 137 -20.87 -8.83 -0.65
N ILE A 138 -20.49 -7.60 -0.36
CA ILE A 138 -20.88 -6.45 -1.16
C ILE A 138 -19.73 -6.18 -2.14
N LEU A 139 -20.00 -6.34 -3.43
CA LEU A 139 -19.09 -5.90 -4.49
C LEU A 139 -19.31 -4.41 -4.72
N VAL A 140 -18.23 -3.64 -4.70
CA VAL A 140 -18.21 -2.21 -4.97
C VAL A 140 -17.41 -2.01 -6.25
N GLU A 141 -17.96 -1.28 -7.21
CA GLU A 141 -17.25 -0.96 -8.47
C GLU A 141 -16.38 0.30 -8.30
#